data_AF-A0A531KCM7-F1
#
_entry.id   AF-A0A531KCM7-F1
#
_cell.length_a   1.000
_cell.length_b   1.000
_cell.length_c   1.000
_cell.angle_alpha   90.00
_cell.angle_beta   90.00
_cell.angle_gamma   90.00
#
_symmetry.space_group_name_H-M   'P 1'
#
loop_
_entity.id
_entity.type
_entity.pdbx_description
1 polymer ?
#
loop_
_entity_poly.entity_id
_entity_poly.type
_entity_poly.pdbx_seq_one_letter_code
_entity_poly.pdbx_strand_id
1 'polypeptide(L)'
;LWPLLIVLGSALMPGERLAWNHVVGALLGLAGTFLIVTKGGALAFDARYAFGYAMAGVCAVLWASYSLLSRRFPSVPTSIVTWFCAATAALSLVCHLLLEETVLPVGAGQWLAVLGLGLMPVGAAFYAWDVGVKRGNIQVLGAASYAA
;
A
#
# COMPACT_ATOMS: atom_id res chain seq x y z
N LEU A 1 -9.28 0.32 -0.59
CA LEU A 1 -9.57 -0.97 -1.27
C LEU A 1 -8.57 -2.04 -0.87
N TRP A 2 -7.26 -1.79 -1.04
CA TRP A 2 -6.22 -2.77 -0.68
C TRP A 2 -6.25 -3.28 0.77
N PRO A 3 -6.61 -2.50 1.82
CA PRO A 3 -6.56 -3.05 3.17
C PRO A 3 -7.63 -4.12 3.38
N LEU A 4 -8.84 -3.91 2.83
CA LEU A 4 -9.88 -4.95 2.79
C LEU A 4 -9.40 -6.19 2.02
N LEU A 5 -8.72 -6.02 0.88
CA LEU A 5 -8.19 -7.16 0.11
C LEU A 5 -7.15 -7.96 0.90
N ILE A 6 -6.31 -7.31 1.71
CA ILE A 6 -5.37 -8.00 2.61
C ILE A 6 -6.13 -8.78 3.67
N VAL A 7 -7.12 -8.19 4.33
CA VAL A 7 -7.91 -8.86 5.38
C VAL A 7 -8.66 -10.07 4.83
N LEU A 8 -9.35 -9.92 3.69
CA LEU A 8 -10.09 -11.03 3.08
C LEU A 8 -9.14 -12.08 2.49
N GLY A 9 -8.08 -11.65 1.81
CA GLY A 9 -7.11 -12.54 1.19
C GLY A 9 -6.23 -13.29 2.19
N SER A 10 -6.14 -12.83 3.45
CA SER A 10 -5.38 -13.55 4.48
C SER A 10 -6.01 -14.90 4.82
N ALA A 11 -7.31 -15.10 4.56
CA ALA A 11 -7.96 -16.41 4.71
C ALA A 11 -7.35 -17.49 3.81
N LEU A 12 -6.63 -17.10 2.75
CA LEU A 12 -5.94 -17.99 1.80
C LEU A 12 -4.50 -18.29 2.23
N MET A 13 -4.03 -17.74 3.35
CA MET A 13 -2.66 -17.93 3.84
C MET A 13 -2.57 -19.15 4.78
N PRO A 14 -1.53 -19.99 4.65
CA PRO A 14 -1.38 -21.18 5.49
C PRO A 14 -1.36 -20.83 6.98
N GLY A 15 -2.18 -21.50 7.78
CA GLY A 15 -2.24 -21.33 9.24
C GLY A 15 -3.05 -20.11 9.72
N GLU A 16 -3.52 -19.26 8.82
CA GLU A 16 -4.32 -18.09 9.18
C GLU A 16 -5.82 -18.45 9.30
N ARG A 17 -6.50 -17.86 10.28
CA ARG A 17 -7.96 -17.97 10.43
C ARG A 17 -8.58 -16.59 10.42
N LEU A 18 -9.57 -16.39 9.56
CA LEU A 18 -10.29 -15.13 9.47
C LEU A 18 -11.47 -15.13 10.46
N ALA A 19 -11.30 -14.44 11.58
CA ALA A 19 -12.37 -14.20 12.53
C ALA A 19 -13.32 -13.09 12.04
N TRP A 20 -14.59 -13.14 12.46
CA TRP A 20 -15.64 -12.23 12.02
C TRP A 20 -15.34 -10.76 12.37
N ASN A 21 -14.68 -10.52 13.50
CA ASN A 21 -14.30 -9.19 13.98
C ASN A 21 -13.27 -8.52 13.05
N HIS A 22 -12.39 -9.28 12.39
CA HIS A 22 -11.47 -8.73 11.39
C HIS A 22 -12.23 -8.17 10.18
N VAL A 23 -13.25 -8.89 9.72
CA VAL A 23 -14.08 -8.48 8.58
C VAL A 23 -14.88 -7.24 8.94
N VAL A 24 -15.54 -7.23 10.10
CA VAL A 24 -16.30 -6.07 10.57
C VAL A 24 -15.40 -4.85 10.75
N GLY A 25 -14.23 -5.01 11.36
CA GLY A 25 -13.26 -3.92 11.50
C GLY A 25 -12.82 -3.33 10.16
N ALA A 26 -12.50 -4.19 9.17
CA ALA A 26 -12.12 -3.75 7.84
C ALA A 26 -13.25 -3.03 7.09
N LEU A 27 -14.50 -3.51 7.24
CA LEU A 27 -15.67 -2.87 6.62
C LEU A 27 -15.97 -1.51 7.27
N LEU A 28 -15.85 -1.39 8.60
CA LEU A 28 -15.99 -0.11 9.29
C LEU A 28 -14.90 0.88 8.86
N GLY A 29 -13.65 0.42 8.75
CA GLY A 29 -12.55 1.23 8.22
C GLY A 29 -12.82 1.72 6.79
N LEU A 30 -13.28 0.82 5.90
CA LEU A 30 -13.65 1.18 4.54
C LEU A 30 -14.80 2.20 4.49
N ALA A 31 -15.82 2.03 5.35
CA ALA A 31 -16.92 2.98 5.46
C ALA A 31 -16.42 4.36 5.94
N GLY A 32 -15.50 4.40 6.90
CA GLY A 32 -14.85 5.64 7.33
C GLY A 32 -14.07 6.32 6.19
N THR A 33 -13.24 5.57 5.45
CA THR A 33 -12.55 6.09 4.27
C THR A 33 -13.53 6.63 3.23
N PHE A 34 -14.63 5.92 3.00
CA PHE A 34 -15.67 6.35 2.08
C PHE A 34 -16.27 7.71 2.47
N LEU A 35 -16.62 7.89 3.74
CA LEU A 35 -17.15 9.16 4.26
C LEU A 35 -16.15 10.31 4.12
N ILE A 36 -14.86 10.08 4.41
CA ILE A 36 -13.80 11.08 4.31
C ILE A 36 -13.59 11.50 2.85
N VAL A 37 -13.45 10.52 1.94
CA VAL A 37 -13.15 10.77 0.52
C VAL A 37 -14.32 11.43 -0.19
N THR A 38 -15.55 11.01 0.09
CA THR A 38 -16.76 11.63 -0.49
C THR A 38 -17.12 12.96 0.16
N LYS A 39 -16.52 13.29 1.31
CA LYS A 39 -16.90 14.44 2.15
C LYS A 39 -18.40 14.45 2.48
N GLY A 40 -19.00 13.27 2.62
CA GLY A 40 -20.45 13.09 2.83
C GLY A 40 -21.32 13.32 1.58
N GLY A 41 -20.73 13.54 0.41
CA GLY A 41 -21.44 13.69 -0.86
C GLY A 41 -21.83 12.36 -1.52
N ALA A 42 -22.59 12.45 -2.62
CA ALA A 42 -22.97 11.29 -3.41
C ALA A 42 -21.79 10.76 -4.26
N LEU A 43 -21.76 9.45 -4.48
CA LEU A 43 -20.89 8.82 -5.46
C LEU A 43 -21.32 9.24 -6.88
N ALA A 44 -20.47 10.00 -7.56
CA ALA A 44 -20.60 10.28 -8.98
C ALA A 44 -19.52 9.51 -9.73
N PHE A 45 -19.89 8.33 -10.25
CA PHE A 45 -19.04 7.60 -11.19
C PHE A 45 -19.25 8.15 -12.59
N ASP A 46 -18.15 8.56 -13.22
CA ASP A 46 -18.16 9.03 -14.59
C ASP A 46 -17.41 8.01 -15.47
N ALA A 47 -18.09 7.51 -16.51
CA ALA A 47 -17.52 6.53 -17.43
C ALA A 47 -16.25 7.05 -18.12
N ARG A 48 -16.08 8.38 -18.27
CA ARG A 48 -14.87 8.99 -18.81
C ARG A 48 -13.62 8.64 -18.00
N TYR A 49 -13.75 8.33 -16.71
CA TYR A 49 -12.66 7.95 -15.83
C TYR A 49 -12.55 6.44 -15.58
N ALA A 50 -13.32 5.62 -16.32
CA ALA A 50 -13.36 4.16 -16.14
C ALA A 50 -11.97 3.52 -16.19
N PHE A 51 -11.10 3.98 -17.10
CA PHE A 51 -9.72 3.49 -17.18
C PHE A 51 -8.92 3.80 -15.90
N GLY A 52 -9.04 5.01 -15.36
CA GLY A 52 -8.41 5.38 -14.09
C GLY A 52 -8.92 4.55 -12.92
N TYR A 53 -10.23 4.29 -12.85
CA TYR A 53 -10.81 3.40 -11.84
C TYR A 53 -10.29 1.97 -11.95
N ALA A 54 -10.14 1.45 -13.16
CA ALA A 54 -9.57 0.12 -13.40
C ALA A 54 -8.10 0.06 -12.93
N MET A 55 -7.28 1.06 -13.26
CA MET A 55 -5.88 1.12 -12.84
C MET A 55 -5.74 1.25 -11.31
N ALA A 56 -6.62 2.01 -10.65
CA ALA A 56 -6.66 2.06 -9.19
C ALA A 56 -7.00 0.69 -8.57
N GLY A 57 -7.90 -0.07 -9.21
CA GLY A 57 -8.20 -1.46 -8.83
C GLY A 57 -6.98 -2.38 -8.98
N VAL A 58 -6.29 -2.32 -10.12
CA VAL A 58 -5.05 -3.08 -10.36
C VAL A 58 -3.99 -2.75 -9.32
N CYS A 59 -3.77 -1.46 -9.02
CA CYS A 59 -2.84 -1.01 -7.98
C CYS A 59 -3.18 -1.64 -6.62
N ALA A 60 -4.46 -1.61 -6.22
CA ALA A 60 -4.90 -2.21 -4.97
C ALA A 60 -4.65 -3.73 -4.91
N VAL A 61 -4.88 -4.44 -6.02
CA VAL A 61 -4.63 -5.88 -6.13
C VAL A 61 -3.14 -6.20 -6.07
N LEU A 62 -2.29 -5.47 -6.79
CA LEU A 62 -0.84 -5.68 -6.77
C LEU A 62 -0.26 -5.50 -5.37
N TRP A 63 -0.63 -4.42 -4.68
CA TRP A 63 -0.17 -4.15 -3.32
C TRP A 63 -0.64 -5.20 -2.30
N ALA A 64 -1.92 -5.58 -2.37
CA ALA A 64 -2.47 -6.61 -1.49
C ALA A 64 -1.81 -7.97 -1.76
N SER A 65 -1.59 -8.31 -3.03
CA SER A 65 -0.93 -9.55 -3.44
C SER A 65 0.51 -9.59 -2.96
N TYR A 66 1.29 -8.52 -3.15
CA TYR A 66 2.64 -8.40 -2.61
C TYR A 66 2.66 -8.65 -1.09
N SER A 67 1.77 -8.00 -0.34
CA SER A 67 1.70 -8.16 1.12
C SER A 67 1.34 -9.60 1.52
N LEU A 68 0.34 -10.21 0.87
CA LEU A 68 -0.07 -11.58 1.17
C LEU A 68 1.00 -12.61 0.77
N LEU A 69 1.65 -12.44 -0.39
CA LEU A 69 2.70 -13.34 -0.85
C LEU A 69 3.92 -13.26 0.06
N SER A 70 4.32 -12.06 0.50
CA SER A 70 5.45 -11.88 1.43
C SER A 70 5.30 -12.68 2.72
N ARG A 71 4.07 -12.88 3.21
CA ARG A 71 3.77 -13.77 4.36
C ARG A 71 4.23 -15.21 4.13
N ARG A 72 4.21 -15.70 2.89
CA ARG A 72 4.64 -17.06 2.54
C ARG A 72 6.16 -17.23 2.50
N PHE A 73 6.91 -16.13 2.59
CA PHE A 73 8.37 -16.14 2.56
C PHE A 73 8.98 -15.58 3.88
N PRO A 74 8.63 -16.13 5.05
CA PRO A 74 9.11 -15.61 6.34
C PRO A 74 10.61 -15.83 6.54
N SER A 75 11.23 -16.76 5.82
CA SER A 75 12.67 -17.03 5.83
C SER A 75 13.49 -15.99 5.06
N VAL A 76 12.87 -15.22 4.15
CA VAL A 76 13.55 -14.20 3.37
C VAL A 76 13.81 -12.98 4.27
N PRO A 77 15.06 -12.55 4.44
CA PRO A 77 15.40 -11.46 5.34
C PRO A 77 14.78 -10.14 4.87
N THR A 78 14.31 -9.32 5.82
CA THR A 78 13.71 -7.99 5.55
C THR A 78 14.71 -7.04 4.87
N SER A 79 16.02 -7.27 4.97
CA SER A 79 17.03 -6.52 4.22
C SER A 79 16.85 -6.59 2.70
N ILE A 80 16.09 -7.58 2.18
CA ILE A 80 15.73 -7.65 0.76
C ILE A 80 14.91 -6.44 0.29
N VAL A 81 14.18 -5.78 1.20
CA VAL A 81 13.36 -4.60 0.90
C VAL A 81 14.20 -3.49 0.26
N THR A 82 15.47 -3.33 0.66
CA THR A 82 16.40 -2.38 0.00
C THR A 82 16.47 -2.62 -1.50
N TRP A 83 16.58 -3.88 -1.92
CA TRP A 83 16.70 -4.24 -3.32
C TRP A 83 15.40 -4.02 -4.08
N PHE A 84 14.25 -4.26 -3.45
CA PHE A 84 12.95 -3.92 -4.02
C PHE A 84 12.80 -2.41 -4.22
N CYS A 85 13.18 -1.61 -3.21
CA CYS A 85 13.17 -0.15 -3.31
C CYS A 85 14.15 0.35 -4.38
N ALA A 86 15.36 -0.20 -4.46
CA ALA A 86 16.35 0.17 -5.47
C ALA A 86 15.88 -0.15 -6.90
N ALA A 87 15.33 -1.35 -7.12
CA ALA A 87 14.75 -1.73 -8.40
C ALA A 87 13.56 -0.83 -8.77
N THR A 88 12.68 -0.53 -7.80
CA THR A 88 11.54 0.38 -7.99
C THR A 88 12.02 1.78 -8.34
N ALA A 89 13.06 2.30 -7.70
CA ALA A 89 13.63 3.61 -8.00
C ALA A 89 14.21 3.66 -9.42
N ALA A 90 14.93 2.61 -9.86
CA ALA A 90 15.47 2.52 -11.21
C ALA A 90 14.34 2.45 -12.27
N LEU A 91 13.33 1.62 -12.05
CA LEU A 91 12.17 1.54 -12.95
C LEU A 91 11.38 2.84 -12.99
N SER A 92 11.22 3.50 -11.83
CA SER A 92 10.55 4.80 -11.74
C SER A 92 11.32 5.89 -12.48
N LEU A 93 12.66 5.87 -12.42
CA LEU A 93 13.50 6.77 -13.20
C LEU A 93 13.32 6.55 -14.71
N VAL A 94 13.25 5.30 -15.17
CA VAL A 94 12.96 4.99 -16.57
C VAL A 94 11.58 5.52 -16.97
N CYS A 95 10.55 5.28 -16.15
CA CYS A 95 9.21 5.83 -16.40
C CYS A 95 9.21 7.36 -16.44
N HIS A 96 9.89 8.02 -15.50
CA HIS A 96 10.01 9.48 -15.46
C HIS A 96 10.57 10.03 -16.77
N LEU A 97 11.69 9.47 -17.25
CA LEU A 97 12.34 9.92 -18.49
C LEU A 97 11.48 9.70 -19.75
N LEU A 98 10.57 8.73 -19.73
CA LEU A 98 9.72 8.40 -20.88
C LEU A 98 8.37 9.12 -20.87
N LEU A 99 7.83 9.42 -19.68
CA LEU A 99 6.42 9.80 -19.50
C LEU A 99 6.21 11.17 -18.86
N GLU A 100 7.22 11.73 -18.19
CA GLU A 100 7.06 12.92 -17.34
C GLU A 100 7.95 14.09 -17.80
N GLU A 101 7.52 15.31 -17.46
CA GLU A 101 8.37 16.49 -17.57
C GLU A 101 9.31 16.58 -16.35
N THR A 102 10.60 16.76 -16.59
CA THR A 102 11.58 16.81 -15.50
C THR A 102 11.51 18.15 -14.76
N VAL A 103 10.96 18.09 -13.54
CA VAL A 103 10.97 19.20 -12.58
C VAL A 103 11.75 18.76 -11.34
N LEU A 104 12.81 19.50 -11.01
CA LEU A 104 13.66 19.19 -9.86
C LEU A 104 13.27 20.02 -8.62
N PRO A 105 13.49 19.49 -7.40
CA PRO A 105 13.31 20.24 -6.17
C PRO A 105 14.14 21.53 -6.16
N VAL A 106 13.50 22.63 -5.77
CA VAL A 106 14.09 23.96 -5.68
C VAL A 106 14.49 24.26 -4.23
N GLY A 107 15.78 24.54 -4.02
CA GLY A 107 16.34 24.93 -2.73
C GLY A 107 16.52 23.78 -1.72
N ALA A 108 17.21 24.07 -0.62
CA ALA A 108 17.58 23.06 0.38
C ALA A 108 16.36 22.43 1.09
N GLY A 109 15.29 23.20 1.32
CA GLY A 109 14.11 22.72 2.03
C GLY A 109 13.39 21.58 1.29
N GLN A 110 13.22 21.68 -0.03
CA GLN A 110 12.57 20.62 -0.81
C GLN A 110 13.46 19.37 -0.89
N TRP A 111 14.78 19.53 -1.03
CA TRP A 111 15.72 18.39 -0.98
C TRP A 111 15.75 17.70 0.38
N LEU A 112 15.68 18.46 1.48
CA LEU A 112 15.52 17.88 2.83
C LEU A 112 14.20 17.12 2.97
N ALA A 113 13.12 17.61 2.35
CA ALA A 113 11.85 16.88 2.32
C ALA A 113 11.97 15.57 1.52
N VAL A 114 12.65 15.57 0.36
CA VAL A 114 12.92 14.34 -0.42
C VAL A 114 13.71 13.33 0.42
N LEU A 115 14.77 13.77 1.10
CA LEU A 115 15.54 12.91 2.00
C LEU A 115 14.69 12.37 3.15
N GLY A 116 13.86 13.22 3.78
CA GLY A 116 12.94 12.82 4.84
C GLY A 116 11.92 11.77 4.40
N LEU A 117 11.32 11.96 3.22
CA LEU A 117 10.39 11.00 2.60
C LEU A 117 11.10 9.66 2.30
N GLY A 118 12.34 9.72 1.81
CA GLY A 118 13.17 8.56 1.54
C GLY A 118 13.52 7.77 2.80
N LEU A 119 13.91 8.45 3.88
CA LEU A 119 14.32 7.80 5.12
C LEU A 119 13.14 7.18 5.89
N MET A 120 11.99 7.85 5.93
CA MET A 120 10.88 7.48 6.80
C MET A 120 9.74 6.76 6.04
N PRO A 121 8.86 7.43 5.27
CA PRO A 121 7.79 6.77 4.51
C PRO A 121 8.23 5.68 3.55
N VAL A 122 9.39 5.81 2.90
CA VAL A 122 9.89 4.80 1.97
C VAL A 122 10.84 3.83 2.65
N GLY A 123 11.78 4.34 3.45
CA GLY A 123 12.74 3.53 4.19
C GLY A 123 12.08 2.80 5.35
N ALA A 124 12.06 3.43 6.53
CA ALA A 124 11.62 2.80 7.78
C ALA A 124 10.25 2.11 7.68
N ALA A 125 9.28 2.72 6.99
CA ALA A 125 7.94 2.18 6.90
C ALA A 125 7.87 0.85 6.12
N PHE A 126 8.60 0.69 5.01
CA PHE A 126 8.56 -0.57 4.25
C PHE A 126 9.24 -1.72 4.99
N TYR A 127 10.29 -1.44 5.76
CA TYR A 127 10.91 -2.44 6.63
C TYR A 127 9.96 -2.87 7.75
N ALA A 128 9.34 -1.90 8.44
CA ALA A 128 8.36 -2.18 9.46
C ALA A 128 7.16 -2.95 8.90
N TRP A 129 6.72 -2.60 7.69
CA TRP A 129 5.66 -3.29 6.97
C TRP A 129 6.03 -4.75 6.67
N ASP A 130 7.22 -5.02 6.10
CA ASP A 130 7.66 -6.38 5.78
C ASP A 130 7.78 -7.24 7.05
N VAL A 131 8.31 -6.69 8.14
CA VAL A 131 8.34 -7.38 9.45
C VAL A 131 6.92 -7.66 9.95
N GLY A 132 6.03 -6.66 9.90
CA GLY A 132 4.65 -6.78 10.34
C GLY A 132 3.86 -7.82 9.55
N VAL A 133 4.02 -7.82 8.23
CA VAL A 133 3.41 -8.81 7.34
C VAL A 133 3.96 -10.20 7.61
N LYS A 134 5.29 -10.39 7.68
CA LYS A 134 5.90 -11.73 7.82
C LYS A 134 5.75 -12.35 9.21
N ARG A 135 5.68 -11.54 10.26
CA ARG A 135 5.75 -12.02 11.66
C ARG A 135 4.57 -11.59 12.53
N GLY A 136 3.86 -10.54 12.16
CA GLY A 136 2.71 -10.03 12.90
C GLY A 136 1.39 -10.71 12.54
N ASN A 137 0.29 -10.08 12.98
CA ASN A 137 -1.07 -10.45 12.60
C ASN A 137 -1.48 -9.61 11.37
N ILE A 138 -1.55 -10.26 10.22
CA ILE A 138 -1.77 -9.58 8.93
C ILE A 138 -3.20 -9.02 8.79
N GLN A 139 -4.18 -9.62 9.48
CA GLN A 139 -5.57 -9.18 9.52
C GLN A 139 -5.71 -7.87 10.29
N VAL A 140 -5.08 -7.80 11.47
CA VAL A 140 -5.05 -6.58 12.28
C VAL A 140 -4.26 -5.49 11.55
N LEU A 141 -3.13 -5.82 10.92
CA LEU A 141 -2.36 -4.87 10.13
C LEU A 141 -3.18 -4.31 8.96
N GLY A 142 -3.89 -5.18 8.24
CA GLY A 142 -4.80 -4.79 7.16
C GLY A 142 -5.94 -3.89 7.66
N ALA A 143 -6.59 -4.23 8.77
CA ALA A 143 -7.64 -3.39 9.34
C ALA A 143 -7.12 -2.04 9.86
N ALA A 144 -5.98 -2.04 10.56
CA ALA A 144 -5.34 -0.85 11.11
C ALA A 144 -4.84 0.13 10.02
N SER A 145 -4.60 -0.36 8.80
CA SER A 145 -4.21 0.49 7.67
C SER A 145 -5.30 1.49 7.25
N TYR A 146 -6.54 1.34 7.74
CA TYR A 146 -7.59 2.36 7.56
C TYR A 146 -7.50 3.52 8.55
N ALA A 147 -6.68 3.41 9.60
CA ALA A 147 -6.49 4.44 10.62
C ALA A 147 -5.23 5.31 10.41
N ALA A 148 -4.44 4.99 9.37
CA ALA A 148 -3.26 5.75 8.96
C ALA A 148 -3.62 6.72 7.83
#